data_AF-A0A7S1YHI7-F1
#
_entry.id   AF-A0A7S1YHI7-F1
#
_cell.length_a   1.000
_cell.length_b   1.000
_cell.length_c   1.000
_cell.angle_alpha   90.00
_cell.angle_beta   90.00
_cell.angle_gamma   90.00
#
_symmetry.space_group_name_H-M   'P 1'
#
loop_
_entity.id
_entity.type
_entity.pdbx_description
1 polymer ?
#
loop_
_entity_poly.entity_id
_entity_poly.type
_entity_poly.pdbx_seq_one_letter_code
_entity_poly.pdbx_strand_id
1 'polypeptide(L)'
;WVDHYGEYEVANRRTGERAEVSFTQCGWFSRGWHEVSATISDARGKAVYKVEGRWNEQLTYYKVRDGPSSAKVIWTKDTTPASGPWGVAFKGFSRHGQEVNELTELRQHTLPASDSRWRPDCRALGRLNYRKAGRAKHTLEERQREERRMREARNDPWVPRHFALVPSASPGVVDDWLFTNKYWEEREARLASADVSDPVTPTVSDFSGLSKAGTTYEAEE
;
A
#
# COMPACT_ATOMS: atom_id res chain seq x y z
N TRP A 1 -4.29 -20.01 -7.97
CA TRP A 1 -3.49 -19.81 -6.74
C TRP A 1 -2.46 -18.74 -7.05
N VAL A 2 -1.93 -18.05 -6.04
CA VAL A 2 -0.93 -17.00 -6.21
C VAL A 2 0.35 -17.47 -5.51
N ASP A 3 1.50 -17.23 -6.13
CA ASP A 3 2.80 -17.46 -5.50
C ASP A 3 3.59 -16.16 -5.45
N HIS A 4 4.42 -16.05 -4.42
CA HIS A 4 5.46 -15.04 -4.32
C HIS A 4 6.77 -15.80 -4.18
N TYR A 5 7.76 -15.48 -5.02
CA TYR A 5 9.08 -16.09 -4.97
C TYR A 5 10.16 -15.07 -5.34
N GLY A 6 11.40 -15.41 -5.01
CA GLY A 6 12.58 -14.60 -5.33
C GLY A 6 13.22 -13.96 -4.10
N GLU A 7 14.34 -13.30 -4.36
CA GLU A 7 15.19 -12.64 -3.36
C GLU A 7 14.92 -11.14 -3.33
N TYR A 8 14.82 -10.59 -2.13
CA TYR A 8 14.58 -9.18 -1.87
C TYR A 8 15.56 -8.67 -0.82
N GLU A 9 15.97 -7.41 -0.94
CA GLU A 9 16.77 -6.74 0.09
C GLU A 9 15.97 -5.59 0.70
N VAL A 10 15.98 -5.51 2.03
CA VAL A 10 15.53 -4.33 2.77
C VAL A 10 16.74 -3.74 3.49
N ALA A 11 17.17 -2.55 3.06
CA ALA A 11 18.33 -1.87 3.63
C ALA A 11 17.93 -0.60 4.37
N ASN A 12 18.43 -0.44 5.59
CA ASN A 12 18.35 0.82 6.32
C ASN A 12 19.52 1.72 5.88
N ARG A 13 19.23 2.71 5.04
CA ARG A 13 20.25 3.61 4.49
C ARG A 13 20.93 4.52 5.52
N ARG A 14 20.31 4.72 6.69
CA ARG A 14 20.85 5.60 7.75
C ARG A 14 21.86 4.89 8.64
N THR A 15 21.55 3.67 9.05
CA THR A 15 22.35 2.92 10.03
C THR A 15 23.05 1.70 9.45
N GLY A 16 22.73 1.31 8.22
CA GLY A 16 23.47 0.32 7.43
C GLY A 16 23.04 -1.13 7.62
N GLU A 17 22.08 -1.43 8.50
CA GLU A 17 21.53 -2.78 8.64
C GLU A 17 20.79 -3.21 7.38
N ARG A 18 20.79 -4.53 7.12
CA ARG A 18 20.18 -5.11 5.93
C ARG A 18 19.41 -6.36 6.29
N ALA A 19 18.34 -6.64 5.56
CA ALA A 19 17.62 -7.89 5.59
C ALA A 19 17.58 -8.49 4.18
N GLU A 20 18.15 -9.66 4.02
CA GLU A 20 18.03 -10.48 2.81
C GLU A 20 16.81 -11.40 3.00
N VAL A 21 15.80 -11.27 2.16
CA VAL A 21 14.51 -11.97 2.26
C VAL A 21 14.32 -12.89 1.06
N SER A 22 14.20 -14.19 1.31
CA SER A 22 13.95 -15.23 0.31
C SER A 22 12.50 -15.70 0.42
N PHE A 23 11.74 -15.52 -0.65
CA PHE A 23 10.46 -16.22 -0.84
C PHE A 23 10.72 -17.50 -1.65
N THR A 24 10.48 -18.66 -1.03
CA THR A 24 10.76 -19.96 -1.65
C THR A 24 9.77 -20.25 -2.76
N GLN A 25 10.28 -20.51 -3.97
CA GLN A 25 9.45 -20.95 -5.09
C GLN A 25 8.81 -22.30 -4.78
N CYS A 26 7.51 -22.43 -5.07
CA CYS A 26 6.80 -23.69 -4.92
C CYS A 26 7.42 -24.79 -5.81
N GLY A 27 8.00 -25.82 -5.18
CA GLY A 27 8.60 -26.97 -5.84
C GLY A 27 7.60 -28.08 -6.15
N TRP A 28 8.14 -29.21 -6.65
CA TRP A 28 7.36 -30.43 -6.85
C TRP A 28 6.68 -30.86 -5.55
N PHE A 29 5.41 -31.30 -5.65
CA PHE A 29 4.57 -31.69 -4.52
C PHE A 29 4.37 -30.59 -3.45
N SER A 30 4.34 -29.32 -3.85
CA SER A 30 4.13 -28.18 -2.96
C SER A 30 5.21 -27.98 -1.90
N ARG A 31 6.41 -28.52 -2.12
CA ARG A 31 7.56 -28.27 -1.23
C ARG A 31 7.94 -26.79 -1.27
N GLY A 32 8.18 -26.19 -0.11
CA GLY A 32 8.54 -24.77 -0.04
C GLY A 32 7.36 -23.83 -0.24
N TRP A 33 6.13 -24.35 -0.37
CA TRP A 33 4.98 -23.51 -0.68
C TRP A 33 4.70 -22.52 0.45
N HIS A 34 4.64 -21.25 0.07
CA HIS A 34 4.50 -20.07 0.93
C HIS A 34 5.64 -19.81 1.93
N GLU A 35 6.72 -20.58 1.89
CA GLU A 35 7.84 -20.39 2.80
C GLU A 35 8.54 -19.06 2.50
N VAL A 36 8.85 -18.34 3.58
CA VAL A 36 9.67 -17.14 3.54
C VAL A 36 10.70 -17.22 4.65
N SER A 37 11.93 -16.84 4.32
CA SER A 37 13.01 -16.69 5.28
C SER A 37 13.71 -15.37 5.08
N ALA A 38 14.27 -14.81 6.14
CA ALA A 38 15.14 -13.66 6.03
C ALA A 38 16.32 -13.74 7.00
N THR A 39 17.46 -13.21 6.58
CA THR A 39 18.61 -12.98 7.45
C THR A 39 18.80 -11.49 7.63
N ILE A 40 18.76 -11.02 8.88
CA ILE A 40 18.98 -9.62 9.23
C ILE A 40 20.40 -9.47 9.76
N SER A 41 21.18 -8.62 9.11
CA SER A 41 22.58 -8.34 9.42
C SER A 41 22.76 -6.92 9.94
N ASP A 42 23.70 -6.74 10.86
CA ASP A 42 24.11 -5.42 11.32
C ASP A 42 24.87 -4.64 10.22
N ALA A 43 25.23 -3.38 10.50
CA ALA A 43 25.96 -2.52 9.58
C ALA A 43 27.34 -3.07 9.14
N ARG A 44 27.88 -4.09 9.83
CA ARG A 44 29.15 -4.75 9.51
C ARG A 44 28.94 -6.04 8.72
N GLY A 45 27.71 -6.35 8.34
CA GLY A 45 27.34 -7.58 7.63
C GLY A 45 27.25 -8.82 8.52
N LYS A 46 27.31 -8.68 9.85
CA LYS A 46 27.16 -9.83 10.75
C LYS A 46 25.68 -10.16 10.92
N ALA A 47 25.30 -11.39 10.60
CA ALA A 47 23.95 -11.90 10.84
C ALA A 47 23.60 -11.86 12.34
N VAL A 48 22.49 -11.19 12.67
CA VAL A 48 22.00 -10.99 14.04
C VAL A 48 20.70 -11.74 14.28
N TYR A 49 19.77 -11.68 13.33
CA TYR A 49 18.47 -12.35 13.42
C TYR A 49 18.18 -13.18 12.18
N LYS A 50 17.40 -14.24 12.39
CA LYS A 50 16.69 -14.93 11.33
C LYS A 50 15.20 -14.74 11.50
N VAL A 51 14.49 -14.59 10.40
CA VAL A 51 13.03 -14.61 10.31
C VAL A 51 12.66 -15.81 9.45
N GLU A 52 11.71 -16.62 9.89
CA GLU A 52 11.27 -17.82 9.18
C GLU A 52 9.77 -18.00 9.38
N GLY A 53 9.09 -18.52 8.36
CA GLY A 53 7.69 -18.91 8.45
C GLY A 53 7.02 -19.00 7.09
N ARG A 54 5.72 -18.74 7.08
CA ARG A 54 4.91 -18.74 5.87
C ARG A 54 4.17 -17.42 5.73
N TRP A 55 4.31 -16.77 4.58
CA TRP A 55 3.74 -15.44 4.35
C TRP A 55 2.20 -15.43 4.40
N ASN A 56 1.56 -16.60 4.25
CA ASN A 56 0.12 -16.76 4.31
C ASN A 56 -0.41 -17.22 5.69
N GLU A 57 0.45 -17.40 6.71
CA GLU A 57 0.09 -17.98 8.01
C GLU A 57 0.74 -17.25 9.20
N GLN A 58 2.05 -17.37 9.37
CA GLN A 58 2.77 -16.85 10.54
C GLN A 58 4.26 -16.67 10.25
N LEU A 59 4.87 -15.64 10.84
CA LEU A 59 6.30 -15.39 10.83
C LEU A 59 6.85 -15.40 12.25
N THR A 60 8.00 -16.02 12.41
CA THR A 60 8.77 -16.06 13.64
C THR A 60 10.16 -15.49 13.42
N TYR A 61 10.81 -15.05 14.49
CA TYR A 61 12.20 -14.65 14.47
C TYR A 61 12.96 -15.18 15.68
N TYR A 62 14.27 -15.32 15.52
CA TYR A 62 15.19 -15.65 16.61
C TYR A 62 16.54 -14.96 16.40
N LYS A 63 17.29 -14.76 17.49
CA LYS A 63 18.69 -14.34 17.40
C LYS A 63 19.52 -15.51 16.91
N VAL A 64 20.42 -15.28 15.94
CA VAL A 64 21.26 -16.32 15.35
C VAL A 64 22.03 -17.10 16.44
N ARG A 65 22.56 -16.41 17.44
CA ARG A 65 23.29 -17.01 18.57
C ARG A 65 22.43 -17.85 19.52
N ASP A 66 21.14 -17.58 19.61
CA ASP A 66 20.22 -18.26 20.54
C ASP A 66 19.53 -19.46 19.85
N GLY A 67 19.57 -19.50 18.51
CA GLY A 67 19.08 -20.59 17.68
C GLY A 67 17.55 -20.67 17.55
N PRO A 68 17.03 -21.55 16.66
CA PRO A 68 15.60 -21.63 16.34
C PRO A 68 14.72 -22.02 17.53
N SER A 69 15.26 -22.71 18.53
CA SER A 69 14.52 -23.07 19.75
C SER A 69 14.09 -21.86 20.58
N SER A 70 14.70 -20.70 20.35
CA SER A 70 14.35 -19.42 20.99
C SER A 70 13.34 -18.58 20.18
N ALA A 71 12.78 -19.15 19.09
CA ALA A 71 11.92 -18.42 18.17
C ALA A 71 10.69 -17.82 18.85
N LYS A 72 10.36 -16.60 18.44
CA LYS A 72 9.18 -15.84 18.87
C LYS A 72 8.38 -15.40 17.67
N VAL A 73 7.06 -15.38 17.82
CA VAL A 73 6.15 -14.89 16.77
C VAL A 73 6.29 -13.37 16.63
N ILE A 74 6.42 -12.88 15.40
CA ILE A 74 6.39 -11.43 15.07
C ILE A 74 5.15 -11.03 14.28
N TRP A 75 4.55 -11.97 13.57
CA TRP A 75 3.34 -11.71 12.78
C TRP A 75 2.54 -13.00 12.63
N THR A 76 1.22 -12.91 12.74
CA THR A 76 0.29 -13.99 12.42
C THR A 76 -0.81 -13.42 11.57
N LYS A 77 -1.25 -14.18 10.55
CA LYS A 77 -2.36 -13.80 9.70
C LYS A 77 -3.65 -13.71 10.50
N ASP A 78 -4.36 -12.60 10.33
CA ASP A 78 -5.70 -12.43 10.88
C ASP A 78 -6.69 -13.44 10.28
N THR A 79 -7.61 -13.92 11.12
CA THR A 79 -8.71 -14.75 10.67
C THR A 79 -9.67 -13.93 9.81
N THR A 80 -10.12 -14.51 8.70
CA THR A 80 -11.11 -13.86 7.84
C THR A 80 -12.48 -13.91 8.55
N PRO A 81 -13.16 -12.75 8.76
CA PRO A 81 -14.47 -12.74 9.39
C PRO A 81 -15.50 -13.54 8.60
N ALA A 82 -16.49 -14.12 9.29
CA ALA A 82 -17.58 -14.86 8.67
C ALA A 82 -18.56 -13.98 7.86
N SER A 83 -18.55 -12.66 8.10
CA SER A 83 -19.37 -11.66 7.41
C SER A 83 -18.63 -10.32 7.33
N GLY A 84 -19.00 -9.47 6.36
CA GLY A 84 -18.43 -8.12 6.24
C GLY A 84 -19.48 -7.04 5.96
N PRO A 85 -19.05 -5.77 5.88
CA PRO A 85 -19.92 -4.58 5.83
C PRO A 85 -20.86 -4.53 4.63
N TRP A 86 -20.64 -5.36 3.60
CA TRP A 86 -21.48 -5.44 2.40
C TRP A 86 -22.62 -6.45 2.51
N GLY A 87 -22.81 -7.09 3.68
CA GLY A 87 -23.87 -8.08 3.90
C GLY A 87 -23.63 -9.43 3.20
N VAL A 88 -22.48 -9.60 2.56
CA VAL A 88 -22.04 -10.83 1.89
C VAL A 88 -20.62 -11.17 2.32
N ALA A 89 -20.37 -12.44 2.59
CA ALA A 89 -19.01 -12.94 2.81
C ALA A 89 -18.33 -13.10 1.45
N PHE A 90 -17.58 -12.09 1.02
CA PHE A 90 -16.72 -12.21 -0.15
C PHE A 90 -15.57 -13.18 0.17
N LYS A 91 -15.74 -14.45 -0.21
CA LYS A 91 -14.71 -15.48 -0.04
C LYS A 91 -13.41 -15.00 -0.68
N GLY A 92 -12.35 -14.92 0.13
CA GLY A 92 -11.02 -14.49 -0.31
C GLY A 92 -10.60 -13.08 0.11
N PHE A 93 -11.49 -12.26 0.69
CA PHE A 93 -11.11 -10.95 1.23
C PHE A 93 -10.81 -11.04 2.73
N SER A 94 -9.70 -10.44 3.17
CA SER A 94 -9.45 -10.18 4.59
C SER A 94 -10.48 -9.19 5.16
N ARG A 95 -10.56 -9.07 6.49
CA ARG A 95 -11.38 -8.04 7.16
C ARG A 95 -11.10 -6.65 6.58
N HIS A 96 -9.83 -6.26 6.57
CA HIS A 96 -9.37 -4.98 6.03
C HIS A 96 -9.79 -4.79 4.56
N GLY A 97 -9.65 -5.83 3.73
CA GLY A 97 -10.07 -5.80 2.33
C GLY A 97 -11.57 -5.56 2.14
N GLN A 98 -12.42 -5.96 3.09
CA GLN A 98 -13.86 -5.70 3.05
C GLN A 98 -14.20 -4.28 3.51
N GLU A 99 -13.45 -3.73 4.47
CA GLU A 99 -13.66 -2.39 5.07
C GLU A 99 -13.06 -1.25 4.24
N VAL A 100 -12.03 -1.52 3.42
CA VAL A 100 -11.28 -0.47 2.70
C VAL A 100 -12.19 0.40 1.81
N ASN A 101 -13.23 -0.19 1.23
CA ASN A 101 -14.16 0.51 0.32
C ASN A 101 -15.45 1.00 1.00
N GLU A 102 -15.56 0.87 2.33
CA GLU A 102 -16.74 1.32 3.07
C GLU A 102 -16.85 2.86 3.06
N LEU A 103 -18.05 3.36 2.76
CA LEU A 103 -18.36 4.78 2.75
C LEU A 103 -19.28 5.11 3.92
N THR A 104 -18.69 5.38 5.08
CA THR A 104 -19.39 5.84 6.28
C THR A 104 -19.88 7.28 6.10
N GLU A 105 -20.80 7.73 6.95
CA GLU A 105 -21.30 9.12 6.93
C GLU A 105 -20.16 10.14 7.05
N LEU A 106 -19.25 9.95 8.02
CA LEU A 106 -18.04 10.77 8.16
C LEU A 106 -17.19 10.82 6.87
N ARG A 107 -17.05 9.69 6.18
CA ARG A 107 -16.33 9.62 4.90
C ARG A 107 -17.03 10.38 3.78
N GLN A 108 -18.35 10.53 3.83
CA GLN A 108 -19.08 11.29 2.81
C GLN A 108 -18.75 12.80 2.86
N HIS A 109 -18.39 13.31 4.03
CA HIS A 109 -18.03 14.72 4.23
C HIS A 109 -16.53 15.01 4.09
N THR A 110 -15.66 14.00 4.28
CA THR A 110 -14.19 14.18 4.29
C THR A 110 -13.50 13.92 2.95
N LEU A 111 -14.05 13.00 2.15
CA LEU A 111 -13.38 12.49 0.96
C LEU A 111 -13.51 13.44 -0.23
N PRO A 112 -12.46 13.63 -1.05
CA PRO A 112 -12.60 14.35 -2.31
C PRO A 112 -13.49 13.57 -3.29
N ALA A 113 -14.08 14.26 -4.26
CA ALA A 113 -14.91 13.64 -5.30
C ALA A 113 -14.16 12.57 -6.13
N SER A 114 -12.83 12.60 -6.13
CA SER A 114 -11.97 11.62 -6.79
C SER A 114 -11.71 10.34 -5.98
N ASP A 115 -12.18 10.24 -4.73
CA ASP A 115 -11.95 9.04 -3.91
C ASP A 115 -12.65 7.80 -4.52
N SER A 116 -11.94 6.67 -4.52
CA SER A 116 -12.43 5.42 -5.10
C SER A 116 -13.74 4.93 -4.49
N ARG A 117 -14.07 5.29 -3.24
CA ARG A 117 -15.33 4.89 -2.59
C ARG A 117 -16.56 5.50 -3.24
N TRP A 118 -16.40 6.59 -4.00
CA TRP A 118 -17.45 7.22 -4.80
C TRP A 118 -17.70 6.52 -6.13
N ARG A 119 -16.79 5.64 -6.59
CA ARG A 119 -16.90 4.98 -7.88
C ARG A 119 -18.19 4.15 -7.99
N PRO A 120 -19.14 4.53 -8.88
CA PRO A 120 -20.47 3.93 -8.92
C PRO A 120 -20.45 2.49 -9.43
N ASP A 121 -19.49 2.14 -10.28
CA ASP A 121 -19.25 0.79 -10.78
C ASP A 121 -18.77 -0.14 -9.66
N CYS A 122 -17.75 0.26 -8.89
CA CYS A 122 -17.27 -0.49 -7.73
C CYS A 122 -18.36 -0.66 -6.65
N ARG A 123 -19.12 0.41 -6.37
CA ARG A 123 -20.24 0.37 -5.40
C ARG A 123 -21.39 -0.53 -5.84
N ALA A 124 -21.68 -0.58 -7.14
CA ALA A 124 -22.70 -1.48 -7.69
C ALA A 124 -22.23 -2.93 -7.64
N LEU A 125 -20.95 -3.17 -7.95
CA LEU A 125 -20.33 -4.50 -7.87
C LEU A 125 -20.31 -5.04 -6.44
N GLY A 126 -19.95 -4.21 -5.46
CA GLY A 126 -19.98 -4.58 -4.03
C GLY A 126 -21.37 -4.96 -3.52
N ARG A 127 -22.45 -4.54 -4.22
CA ARG A 127 -23.84 -4.94 -3.95
C ARG A 127 -24.36 -6.02 -4.91
N LEU A 128 -23.47 -6.70 -5.62
CA LEU A 128 -23.77 -7.75 -6.60
C LEU A 128 -24.70 -7.31 -7.75
N ASN A 129 -24.79 -6.01 -8.02
CA ASN A 129 -25.58 -5.48 -9.14
C ASN A 129 -24.71 -5.37 -10.41
N TYR A 130 -24.44 -6.52 -11.02
CA TYR A 130 -23.55 -6.63 -12.19
C TYR A 130 -23.99 -5.78 -13.38
N ARG A 131 -25.30 -5.68 -13.63
CA ARG A 131 -25.84 -4.87 -14.74
C ARG A 131 -25.55 -3.38 -14.54
N LYS A 132 -25.77 -2.86 -13.32
CA LYS A 132 -25.47 -1.46 -12.99
C LYS A 132 -23.96 -1.21 -13.00
N ALA A 133 -23.16 -2.14 -12.48
CA ALA A 133 -21.70 -2.05 -12.48
C ALA A 133 -21.14 -1.96 -13.91
N GLY A 134 -21.60 -2.83 -14.82
CA GLY A 134 -21.16 -2.83 -16.22
C GLY A 134 -21.46 -1.52 -16.94
N ARG A 135 -22.69 -0.98 -16.79
CA ARG A 135 -23.05 0.31 -17.39
C ARG A 135 -22.21 1.46 -16.84
N ALA A 136 -22.09 1.54 -15.50
CA ALA A 136 -21.31 2.59 -14.86
C ALA A 136 -19.82 2.55 -15.24
N LYS A 137 -19.23 1.34 -15.36
CA LYS A 137 -17.85 1.13 -15.82
C LYS A 137 -17.67 1.66 -17.24
N HIS A 138 -18.57 1.29 -18.15
CA HIS A 138 -18.52 1.74 -19.54
C HIS A 138 -18.58 3.27 -19.64
N THR A 139 -19.55 3.91 -18.96
CA THR A 139 -19.68 5.37 -18.93
C THR A 139 -18.43 6.06 -18.37
N LEU A 140 -17.84 5.54 -17.30
CA LEU A 140 -16.64 6.10 -16.68
C LEU A 140 -15.43 6.03 -17.62
N GLU A 141 -15.20 4.87 -18.25
CA GLU A 141 -14.09 4.69 -19.17
C GLU A 141 -14.24 5.51 -20.45
N GLU A 142 -15.44 5.64 -21.01
CA GLU A 142 -15.69 6.50 -22.17
C GLU A 142 -15.40 7.97 -21.84
N ARG A 143 -15.84 8.47 -20.68
CA ARG A 143 -15.49 9.81 -20.20
C ARG A 143 -13.99 10.00 -20.07
N GLN A 144 -13.27 9.02 -19.51
CA GLN A 144 -11.81 9.10 -19.38
C GLN A 144 -11.11 9.11 -20.76
N ARG A 145 -11.60 8.32 -21.72
CA ARG A 145 -11.08 8.31 -23.10
C ARG A 145 -11.33 9.62 -23.84
N GLU A 146 -12.51 10.21 -23.65
CA GLU A 146 -12.86 11.51 -24.24
C GLU A 146 -12.03 12.64 -23.63
N GLU A 147 -11.92 12.68 -22.30
CA GLU A 147 -11.12 13.70 -21.61
C GLU A 147 -9.64 13.64 -22.04
N ARG A 148 -9.08 12.42 -22.17
CA ARG A 148 -7.73 12.23 -22.72
C ARG A 148 -7.61 12.80 -24.13
N ARG A 149 -8.52 12.45 -25.04
CA ARG A 149 -8.55 12.98 -26.42
C ARG A 149 -8.60 14.52 -26.43
N MET A 150 -9.41 15.12 -25.57
CA MET A 150 -9.53 16.57 -25.46
C MET A 150 -8.28 17.24 -24.90
N ARG A 151 -7.57 16.61 -23.95
CA ARG A 151 -6.28 17.12 -23.44
C ARG A 151 -5.18 17.04 -24.49
N GLU A 152 -5.06 15.91 -25.17
CA GLU A 152 -4.12 15.70 -26.28
C GLU A 152 -4.34 16.72 -27.40
N ALA A 153 -5.59 16.93 -27.82
CA ALA A 153 -5.94 17.94 -28.83
C ALA A 153 -5.58 19.38 -28.43
N ARG A 154 -5.51 19.66 -27.12
CA ARG A 154 -5.13 20.97 -26.57
C ARG A 154 -3.64 21.08 -26.22
N ASN A 155 -2.85 20.01 -26.42
CA ASN A 155 -1.48 19.89 -25.91
C ASN A 155 -1.38 20.20 -24.40
N ASP A 156 -2.40 19.82 -23.63
CA ASP A 156 -2.50 20.06 -22.19
C ASP A 156 -2.00 18.82 -21.41
N PRO A 157 -0.84 18.89 -20.73
CA PRO A 157 -0.29 17.73 -20.02
C PRO A 157 -1.10 17.39 -18.76
N TRP A 158 -1.26 16.09 -18.49
CA TRP A 158 -1.88 15.65 -17.24
C TRP A 158 -0.91 15.76 -16.05
N VAL A 159 -1.35 16.43 -14.98
CA VAL A 159 -0.57 16.61 -13.75
C VAL A 159 -1.34 16.05 -12.54
N PRO A 160 -0.79 15.08 -11.79
CA PRO A 160 -1.40 14.63 -10.54
C PRO A 160 -1.51 15.74 -9.50
N ARG A 161 -2.62 15.78 -8.78
CA ARG A 161 -2.93 16.87 -7.83
C ARG A 161 -2.11 16.82 -6.54
N HIS A 162 -1.87 15.61 -6.02
CA HIS A 162 -1.33 15.40 -4.67
C HIS A 162 0.09 14.83 -4.63
N PHE A 163 0.68 14.56 -5.80
CA PHE A 163 2.04 14.03 -5.94
C PHE A 163 2.83 14.84 -6.97
N ALA A 164 4.14 14.97 -6.75
CA ALA A 164 5.07 15.57 -7.68
C ALA A 164 6.08 14.52 -8.16
N LEU A 165 6.38 14.52 -9.45
CA LEU A 165 7.41 13.67 -10.04
C LEU A 165 8.79 14.22 -9.67
N VAL A 166 9.66 13.37 -9.17
CA VAL A 166 11.06 13.69 -8.85
C VAL A 166 11.94 12.75 -9.68
N PRO A 167 12.75 13.30 -10.60
CA PRO A 167 13.65 12.51 -11.40
C PRO A 167 14.61 11.70 -10.54
N SER A 168 14.87 10.46 -10.92
CA SER A 168 15.89 9.69 -10.22
C SER A 168 17.30 10.25 -10.47
N ALA A 169 18.14 10.29 -9.43
CA ALA A 169 19.54 10.71 -9.57
C ALA A 169 20.43 9.64 -10.21
N SER A 170 19.98 8.39 -10.29
CA SER A 170 20.78 7.25 -10.74
C SER A 170 20.30 6.71 -12.10
N PRO A 171 21.20 6.52 -13.08
CA PRO A 171 20.85 5.89 -14.36
C PRO A 171 20.20 4.52 -14.15
N GLY A 172 19.06 4.29 -14.81
CA GLY A 172 18.32 3.02 -14.74
C GLY A 172 17.38 2.87 -13.54
N VAL A 173 17.29 3.88 -12.67
CA VAL A 173 16.29 3.94 -11.60
C VAL A 173 15.11 4.78 -12.09
N VAL A 174 13.88 4.30 -11.85
CA VAL A 174 12.65 5.01 -12.23
C VAL A 174 12.46 6.26 -11.37
N ASP A 175 11.84 7.28 -11.95
CA ASP A 175 11.46 8.50 -11.23
C ASP A 175 10.51 8.19 -10.07
N ASP A 176 10.64 8.97 -8.99
CA ASP A 176 9.82 8.83 -7.79
C ASP A 176 8.65 9.81 -7.78
N TRP A 177 7.55 9.44 -7.12
CA TRP A 177 6.41 10.33 -6.87
C TRP A 177 6.38 10.73 -5.40
N LEU A 178 6.74 11.98 -5.11
CA LEU A 178 6.71 12.51 -3.74
C LEU A 178 5.33 13.07 -3.40
N PHE A 179 4.83 12.67 -2.24
CA PHE A 179 3.59 13.21 -1.68
C PHE A 179 3.77 14.69 -1.31
N THR A 180 2.86 15.54 -1.78
CA THR A 180 2.97 17.00 -1.64
C THR A 180 2.32 17.57 -0.38
N ASN A 181 1.75 16.72 0.49
CA ASN A 181 0.93 17.09 1.66
C ASN A 181 -0.39 17.82 1.35
N LYS A 182 -0.58 18.35 0.15
CA LYS A 182 -1.79 19.09 -0.29
C LYS A 182 -3.10 18.35 -0.05
N TYR A 183 -3.11 17.02 -0.10
CA TYR A 183 -4.32 16.24 0.16
C TYR A 183 -4.91 16.52 1.54
N TRP A 184 -4.05 16.56 2.58
CA TRP A 184 -4.48 16.76 3.96
C TRP A 184 -4.89 18.21 4.20
N GLU A 185 -4.15 19.18 3.65
CA GLU A 185 -4.52 20.61 3.70
C GLU A 185 -5.91 20.85 3.09
N GLU A 186 -6.19 20.27 1.91
CA GLU A 186 -7.50 20.36 1.28
C GLU A 186 -8.59 19.62 2.06
N ARG A 187 -8.24 18.54 2.79
CA ARG A 187 -9.19 17.81 3.64
C ARG A 187 -9.60 18.63 4.85
N GLU A 188 -8.66 19.27 5.54
CA GLU A 188 -8.98 20.13 6.67
C GLU A 188 -9.89 21.29 6.24
N ALA A 189 -9.66 21.85 5.05
CA ALA A 189 -10.56 22.85 4.48
C ALA A 189 -11.98 22.29 4.24
N ARG A 190 -12.11 21.05 3.74
CA ARG A 190 -13.43 20.39 3.58
C ARG A 190 -14.13 20.16 4.92
N LEU A 191 -13.40 19.68 5.93
CA LEU A 191 -13.94 19.47 7.29
C LEU A 191 -14.44 20.76 7.91
N ALA A 192 -13.62 21.82 7.86
CA ALA A 192 -14.00 23.15 8.35
C ALA A 192 -15.24 23.70 7.64
N SER A 193 -15.37 23.47 6.33
CA SER A 193 -16.55 23.89 5.56
C SER A 193 -17.82 23.10 5.86
N ALA A 194 -17.68 21.87 6.35
CA ALA A 194 -18.79 20.97 6.62
C ALA A 194 -19.26 20.99 8.09
N ASP A 195 -18.56 21.71 8.99
CA ASP A 195 -18.77 21.69 10.44
C ASP A 195 -18.74 20.27 11.04
N VAL A 196 -17.84 19.44 10.53
CA VAL A 196 -17.64 18.05 10.98
C VAL A 196 -16.28 17.93 11.67
N SER A 197 -16.24 17.24 12.82
CA SER A 197 -15.00 16.88 13.50
C SER A 197 -14.63 15.41 13.20
N ASP A 198 -13.38 15.17 12.78
CA ASP A 198 -12.83 13.83 12.59
C ASP A 198 -11.63 13.61 13.53
N PRO A 199 -11.79 12.82 14.62
CA PRO A 199 -10.75 12.63 15.63
C PRO A 199 -9.59 11.75 15.16
N VAL A 200 -9.67 11.15 13.96
CA VAL A 200 -8.65 10.22 13.43
C VAL A 200 -7.61 10.93 12.56
N THR A 201 -7.64 12.27 12.48
CA THR A 201 -6.68 13.04 11.68
C THR A 201 -5.27 12.77 12.18
N PRO A 202 -4.41 12.07 11.40
CA PRO A 202 -2.98 12.06 11.71
C PRO A 202 -2.51 13.50 11.54
N THR A 203 -1.85 14.03 12.55
CA THR A 203 -1.37 15.41 12.53
C THR A 203 -0.39 15.56 11.36
N VAL A 204 -0.32 16.73 10.73
CA VAL A 204 0.67 17.01 9.66
C VAL A 204 2.10 16.71 10.13
N SER A 205 2.38 16.83 11.43
CA SER A 205 3.62 16.40 12.08
C SER A 205 3.93 14.91 11.92
N ASP A 206 2.92 14.03 11.85
CA ASP A 206 3.09 12.58 11.73
C ASP A 206 3.69 12.18 10.36
N PHE A 207 3.50 13.00 9.33
CA PHE A 207 4.07 12.81 7.99
C PHE A 207 5.32 13.67 7.73
N SER A 208 5.64 14.61 8.62
CA SER A 208 6.85 15.45 8.48
C SER A 208 8.16 14.66 8.57
N GLY A 209 8.12 13.45 9.15
CA GLY A 209 9.24 12.50 9.15
C GLY A 209 9.40 11.72 7.84
N LEU A 210 8.35 11.67 6.99
CA LEU A 210 8.40 10.98 5.69
C LEU A 210 9.00 11.85 4.59
N SER A 211 8.88 13.18 4.68
CA SER A 211 9.61 14.11 3.80
C SER A 211 11.07 14.32 4.22
N LYS A 212 11.39 14.08 5.50
CA LYS A 212 12.74 14.23 6.07
C LYS A 212 13.55 12.93 6.13
N ALA A 213 13.02 11.81 5.68
CA ALA A 213 13.78 10.57 5.48
C ALA A 213 14.63 10.67 4.19
N GLY A 214 15.57 11.62 4.22
CA GLY A 214 16.88 11.57 3.57
C GLY A 214 16.94 11.13 2.12
N THR A 215 16.80 12.08 1.20
CA THR A 215 17.85 12.24 0.19
C THR A 215 18.19 13.71 0.08
N THR A 216 18.97 14.21 1.04
CA THR A 216 19.78 15.41 0.81
C THR A 216 20.87 14.99 -0.16
N TYR A 217 20.68 15.29 -1.45
CA TYR A 217 21.78 15.29 -2.41
C TYR A 217 22.60 16.55 -2.13
N GLU A 218 23.64 16.42 -1.31
CA GLU A 218 24.70 17.42 -1.33
C GLU A 218 25.48 17.20 -2.63
N ALA A 219 25.36 18.17 -3.54
CA ALA A 219 26.27 18.27 -4.67
C ALA A 219 27.60 18.77 -4.11
N GLU A 220 28.61 17.90 -4.09
CA GLU A 220 29.99 18.36 -3.98
C GLU A 220 30.35 19.05 -5.31
N GLU A 221 30.79 20.31 -5.21
CA GLU A 221 31.36 21.12 -6.30
C GLU A 221 32.63 20.50 -6.90
#